data_AF-A0AAV0X8H5-F1
#
_entry.id   AF-A0AAV0X8H5-F1
#
_cell.length_a   1.000
_cell.length_b   1.000
_cell.length_c   1.000
_cell.angle_alpha   90.00
_cell.angle_beta   90.00
_cell.angle_gamma   90.00
#
_symmetry.space_group_name_H-M   'P 1'
#
loop_
_entity.id
_entity.type
_entity.pdbx_description
1 polymer ?
#
loop_
_entity_poly.entity_id
_entity_poly.type
_entity_poly.pdbx_seq_one_letter_code
_entity_poly.pdbx_strand_id
1 'polypeptide(L)'
;MSTIPENQAVQDFSDYLVDNYISDEGLFPPHIWASDTISSQRTTNACESFHAKFNKSFSSPHPNIFVFIDVLTQLQIDTYILMQNTDTRPSTTRYQKKINNIEKYIDLYTQKRIIRLEFLNTVSHYYKK
;
A
#
# COMPACT_ATOMS: atom_id res chain seq x y z
N MET A 1 29.21 -25.31 1.03
CA MET A 1 29.05 -23.88 1.33
C MET A 1 28.72 -23.17 0.03
N SER A 2 27.67 -22.33 -0.02
CA SER A 2 27.42 -21.52 -1.21
C SER A 2 28.50 -20.45 -1.31
N THR A 3 29.21 -20.40 -2.45
CA THR A 3 30.15 -19.34 -2.77
C THR A 3 29.40 -18.25 -3.54
N ILE A 4 29.41 -17.02 -3.01
CA ILE A 4 28.96 -15.85 -3.78
C ILE A 4 29.88 -15.71 -5.00
N PRO A 5 29.34 -15.56 -6.22
CA PRO A 5 30.15 -15.22 -7.38
C PRO A 5 30.88 -13.90 -7.12
N GLU A 6 32.20 -13.86 -7.32
CA GLU A 6 32.96 -12.60 -7.31
C GLU A 6 32.56 -11.77 -8.53
N ASN A 7 31.49 -11.00 -8.38
CA ASN A 7 30.99 -10.08 -9.37
C ASN A 7 30.52 -8.81 -8.67
N GLN A 8 31.17 -7.69 -8.98
CA GLN A 8 30.88 -6.39 -8.37
C GLN A 8 29.42 -5.99 -8.55
N ALA A 9 28.82 -6.23 -9.72
CA ALA A 9 27.43 -5.87 -9.96
C ALA A 9 26.44 -6.65 -9.07
N VAL A 10 26.79 -7.88 -8.68
CA VAL A 10 25.97 -8.70 -7.76
C VAL A 10 26.11 -8.18 -6.33
N GLN A 11 27.31 -7.74 -5.95
CA GLN A 11 27.56 -7.10 -4.65
C GLN A 11 26.80 -5.77 -4.57
N ASP A 12 26.99 -4.88 -5.54
CA ASP A 12 26.31 -3.57 -5.59
C ASP A 12 24.79 -3.70 -5.53
N PHE A 13 24.22 -4.69 -6.24
CA PHE A 13 22.78 -4.96 -6.20
C PHE A 13 22.33 -5.45 -4.81
N SER A 14 23.13 -6.31 -4.18
CA SER A 14 22.81 -6.86 -2.86
C SER A 14 22.91 -5.78 -1.79
N ASP A 15 23.96 -4.96 -1.83
CA ASP A 15 24.16 -3.81 -0.94
C ASP A 15 23.03 -2.80 -1.11
N TYR A 16 22.64 -2.48 -2.36
CA TYR A 16 21.48 -1.63 -2.62
C TYR A 16 20.21 -2.18 -1.97
N LEU A 17 19.91 -3.48 -2.10
CA LEU A 17 18.74 -4.06 -1.45
C LEU A 17 18.81 -3.97 0.07
N VAL A 18 19.98 -4.20 0.65
CA VAL A 18 20.18 -4.11 2.11
C VAL A 18 19.96 -2.68 2.59
N ASP A 19 20.66 -1.73 1.97
CA ASP A 19 20.66 -0.32 2.35
C ASP A 19 19.32 0.38 2.11
N ASN A 20 18.51 -0.13 1.16
CA ASN A 20 17.24 0.49 0.82
C ASN A 20 16.03 -0.25 1.40
N TYR A 21 16.02 -1.58 1.39
CA TYR A 21 14.78 -2.34 1.63
C TYR A 21 14.84 -3.31 2.81
N ILE A 22 16.01 -3.87 3.16
CA ILE A 22 16.10 -4.94 4.18
C ILE A 22 16.49 -4.39 5.55
N SER A 23 17.43 -3.44 5.63
CA SER A 23 17.81 -2.80 6.89
C SER A 23 16.64 -2.03 7.49
N ASP A 24 16.54 -2.06 8.83
CA ASP A 24 15.54 -1.27 9.57
C ASP A 24 15.78 0.25 9.44
N GLU A 25 17.03 0.64 9.14
CA GLU A 25 17.49 2.01 8.89
C GLU A 25 17.50 2.38 7.40
N GLY A 26 17.04 1.48 6.52
CA GLY A 26 17.03 1.73 5.08
C GLY A 26 16.06 2.83 4.67
N LEU A 27 16.11 3.26 3.40
CA LEU A 27 15.17 4.27 2.88
C LEU A 27 13.71 3.78 2.87
N PHE A 28 13.52 2.47 2.70
CA PHE A 28 12.23 1.77 2.60
C PHE A 28 12.24 0.51 3.47
N PRO A 29 12.32 0.65 4.79
CA PRO A 29 12.52 -0.48 5.71
C PRO A 29 11.38 -1.50 5.65
N PRO A 30 11.61 -2.76 6.09
CA PRO A 30 10.64 -3.85 5.99
C PRO A 30 9.26 -3.55 6.56
N HIS A 31 9.14 -2.72 7.59
CA HIS A 31 7.84 -2.38 8.15
C HIS A 31 6.93 -1.61 7.16
N ILE A 32 7.47 -0.99 6.12
CA ILE A 32 6.70 -0.30 5.07
C ILE A 32 6.09 -1.31 4.07
N TRP A 33 6.85 -2.35 3.68
CA TRP A 33 6.46 -3.25 2.58
C TRP A 33 6.18 -4.71 3.00
N ALA A 34 6.67 -5.15 4.16
CA ALA A 34 6.55 -6.51 4.72
C ALA A 34 5.92 -6.57 6.12
N SER A 35 5.28 -5.50 6.60
CA SER A 35 4.57 -5.56 7.88
C SER A 35 3.43 -6.59 7.82
N ASP A 36 2.97 -7.08 8.96
CA ASP A 36 1.85 -8.01 9.11
C ASP A 36 0.47 -7.32 9.25
N THR A 37 0.43 -6.02 9.56
CA THR A 37 -0.81 -5.25 9.75
C THR A 37 -1.36 -4.64 8.47
N ILE A 38 -2.61 -4.94 8.09
CA ILE A 38 -3.18 -4.45 6.82
C ILE A 38 -3.50 -2.96 6.92
N SER A 39 -2.51 -2.10 6.63
CA SER A 39 -2.75 -0.68 6.40
C SER A 39 -3.19 -0.45 4.96
N SER A 40 -4.18 0.42 4.75
CA SER A 40 -4.61 0.85 3.41
C SER A 40 -3.51 1.57 2.63
N GLN A 41 -2.44 1.98 3.30
CA GLN A 41 -1.30 2.73 2.75
C GLN A 41 -0.34 1.88 1.91
N ARG A 42 -0.47 0.55 1.94
CA ARG A 42 0.44 -0.37 1.22
C ARG A 42 0.18 -0.46 -0.28
N THR A 43 -1.00 -0.05 -0.74
CA THR A 43 -1.38 -0.16 -2.14
C THR A 43 -1.30 1.19 -2.82
N THR A 44 -0.62 1.24 -3.96
CA THR A 44 -0.60 2.38 -4.88
C THR A 44 -1.96 2.62 -5.57
N ASN A 45 -2.96 1.76 -5.32
CA ASN A 45 -4.33 1.85 -5.87
C ASN A 45 -4.93 3.26 -5.80
N ALA A 46 -4.73 4.00 -4.70
CA ALA A 46 -5.24 5.36 -4.57
C ALA A 46 -4.54 6.32 -5.55
N CYS A 47 -3.20 6.27 -5.61
CA CYS A 47 -2.40 7.05 -6.55
C CYS A 47 -2.69 6.65 -8.00
N GLU A 48 -2.76 5.35 -8.30
CA GLU A 48 -3.11 4.80 -9.61
C GLU A 48 -4.51 5.25 -10.03
N SER A 49 -5.50 5.17 -9.14
CA SER A 49 -6.85 5.64 -9.41
C SER A 49 -6.89 7.15 -9.65
N PHE A 50 -6.14 7.92 -8.87
CA PHE A 50 -6.01 9.36 -9.08
C PHE A 50 -5.40 9.66 -10.45
N HIS A 51 -4.24 9.08 -10.76
CA HIS A 51 -3.56 9.28 -12.04
C HIS A 51 -4.41 8.79 -13.23
N ALA A 52 -5.11 7.67 -13.09
CA ALA A 52 -6.02 7.18 -14.12
C ALA A 52 -7.19 8.15 -14.37
N LYS A 53 -7.77 8.74 -13.32
CA LYS A 53 -8.82 9.76 -13.45
C LYS A 53 -8.27 11.06 -14.04
N PHE A 54 -7.12 11.53 -13.53
CA PHE A 54 -6.48 12.75 -13.98
C PHE A 54 -6.07 12.68 -15.45
N ASN A 55 -5.44 11.58 -15.86
CA ASN A 55 -4.99 11.39 -17.24
C ASN A 55 -6.17 11.29 -18.22
N LYS A 56 -7.33 10.75 -17.79
CA LYS A 56 -8.55 10.73 -18.61
C LYS A 56 -9.12 12.11 -18.90
N SER A 57 -8.76 13.14 -18.14
CA SER A 57 -9.17 14.53 -18.40
C SER A 57 -8.45 15.16 -19.58
N PHE A 58 -7.41 14.51 -20.12
CA PHE A 58 -6.63 15.01 -21.24
C PHE A 58 -6.78 14.11 -22.47
N SER A 59 -6.99 14.74 -23.63
CA SER A 59 -7.00 14.04 -24.94
C SER A 59 -5.63 13.97 -25.61
N SER A 60 -4.63 14.66 -25.05
CA SER A 60 -3.25 14.73 -25.54
C SER A 60 -2.27 14.45 -24.41
N PRO A 61 -1.15 13.74 -24.66
CA PRO A 61 -0.05 13.60 -23.69
C PRO A 61 0.57 14.94 -23.26
N HIS A 62 0.45 15.97 -24.09
CA HIS A 62 0.97 17.31 -23.83
C HIS A 62 -0.15 18.34 -24.03
N PRO A 63 -1.04 18.50 -23.05
CA PRO A 63 -2.11 19.49 -23.11
C PRO A 63 -1.52 20.91 -23.04
N ASN A 64 -2.27 21.89 -23.56
CA ASN A 64 -1.94 23.29 -23.37
C ASN A 64 -1.93 23.63 -21.87
N ILE A 65 -1.00 24.48 -21.43
CA ILE A 65 -0.81 24.83 -20.00
C ILE A 65 -2.08 25.42 -19.36
N PHE A 66 -2.88 26.19 -20.10
CA PHE A 66 -4.14 26.74 -19.57
C PHE A 66 -5.16 25.64 -19.31
N VAL A 67 -5.31 24.69 -20.26
CA VAL A 67 -6.18 23.52 -20.09
C VAL A 67 -5.73 22.65 -18.93
N PHE A 68 -4.42 22.50 -18.75
CA PHE A 68 -3.85 21.76 -17.62
C PHE A 68 -4.19 22.40 -16.28
N ILE A 69 -4.02 23.72 -16.16
CA ILE A 69 -4.37 24.48 -14.96
C ILE A 69 -5.87 24.42 -14.65
N ASP A 70 -6.72 24.52 -15.67
CA ASP A 70 -8.18 24.45 -15.49
C ASP A 70 -8.60 23.08 -14.94
N VAL A 71 -8.08 21.99 -15.52
CA VAL A 71 -8.36 20.63 -15.04
C VAL A 71 -7.87 20.43 -13.61
N LEU A 72 -6.67 20.93 -13.26
CA LEU A 72 -6.15 20.85 -11.89
C LEU A 72 -7.03 21.61 -10.91
N THR A 73 -7.44 22.82 -11.27
CA THR A 73 -8.30 23.66 -10.44
C THR A 73 -9.65 22.99 -10.19
N GLN A 74 -10.25 22.41 -11.23
CA GLN A 74 -11.51 21.67 -11.11
C GLN A 74 -11.36 20.45 -10.19
N LEU A 75 -10.27 19.68 -10.33
CA LEU A 75 -10.00 18.52 -9.48
C LEU A 75 -9.85 18.91 -8.01
N GLN A 76 -9.18 20.03 -7.74
CA GLN A 76 -9.07 20.57 -6.39
C GLN A 76 -10.44 20.95 -5.83
N ILE A 77 -11.25 21.69 -6.59
CA ILE A 77 -12.61 22.09 -6.18
C ILE A 77 -13.46 20.86 -5.84
N ASP A 78 -13.50 19.87 -6.75
CA ASP A 78 -14.26 18.63 -6.54
C ASP A 78 -13.83 17.90 -5.26
N THR A 79 -12.52 17.86 -5.01
CA THR A 79 -11.94 17.21 -3.82
C THR A 79 -12.34 17.95 -2.55
N TYR A 80 -12.26 19.28 -2.53
CA TYR A 80 -12.69 20.09 -1.38
C TYR A 80 -14.18 19.92 -1.09
N ILE A 81 -15.02 19.92 -2.13
CA ILE A 81 -16.46 19.66 -1.98
C ILE A 81 -16.69 18.27 -1.39
N LEU A 82 -15.99 17.25 -1.88
CA LEU A 82 -16.12 15.90 -1.35
C LEU A 82 -15.71 15.82 0.13
N MET A 83 -14.57 16.41 0.49
CA MET A 83 -14.08 16.46 1.88
C MET A 83 -15.07 17.15 2.83
N GLN A 84 -15.77 18.18 2.34
CA GLN A 84 -16.78 18.90 3.12
C GLN A 84 -18.09 18.10 3.29
N ASN A 85 -18.45 17.30 2.29
CA ASN A 85 -19.69 16.51 2.28
C ASN A 85 -19.55 15.11 2.89
N THR A 86 -18.33 14.64 3.13
CA THR A 86 -18.12 13.39 3.86
C THR A 86 -18.45 13.57 5.33
N ASP A 87 -19.68 13.22 5.69
CA ASP A 87 -20.13 13.08 7.08
C ASP A 87 -19.19 12.08 7.78
N THR A 88 -18.56 12.48 8.88
CA THR A 88 -17.45 11.76 9.57
C THR A 88 -17.84 10.41 10.20
N ARG A 89 -18.99 9.84 9.84
CA ARG A 89 -19.42 8.55 10.35
C ARG A 89 -18.57 7.48 9.67
N PRO A 90 -17.74 6.72 10.42
CA PRO A 90 -17.06 5.58 9.85
C PRO A 90 -18.13 4.53 9.54
N SER A 91 -18.63 4.50 8.31
CA SER A 91 -19.31 3.33 7.80
C SER A 91 -18.28 2.20 7.88
N THR A 92 -18.51 1.24 8.79
CA THR A 92 -17.61 0.10 8.95
C THR A 92 -17.74 -0.76 7.69
N THR A 93 -16.94 -0.43 6.69
CA THR A 93 -16.96 -1.11 5.41
C THR A 93 -16.66 -2.59 5.63
N ARG A 94 -17.13 -3.44 4.71
CA ARG A 94 -16.77 -4.88 4.68
C ARG A 94 -15.25 -5.07 4.76
N TYR A 95 -14.49 -4.14 4.17
CA TYR A 95 -13.03 -4.08 4.22
C TYR A 95 -12.52 -3.81 5.64
N GLN A 96 -13.07 -2.84 6.36
CA GLN A 96 -12.67 -2.57 7.74
C GLN A 96 -12.94 -3.76 8.68
N LYS A 97 -14.09 -4.43 8.51
CA LYS A 97 -14.40 -5.65 9.29
C LYS A 97 -13.41 -6.78 8.99
N LYS A 98 -12.96 -6.89 7.73
CA LYS A 98 -11.92 -7.84 7.33
C LYS A 98 -10.59 -7.53 8.02
N ILE A 99 -10.16 -6.26 8.02
CA ILE A 99 -8.93 -5.82 8.71
C ILE A 99 -9.00 -6.16 10.19
N ASN A 100 -10.03 -5.70 10.89
CA ASN A 100 -10.17 -5.90 12.33
C ASN A 100 -10.14 -7.39 12.72
N ASN A 101 -10.75 -8.26 11.89
CA ASN A 101 -10.71 -9.70 12.13
C ASN A 101 -9.30 -10.26 11.94
N ILE A 102 -8.58 -9.88 10.88
CA ILE A 102 -7.22 -10.37 10.64
C ILE A 102 -6.28 -9.90 11.75
N GLU A 103 -6.33 -8.63 12.14
CA GLU A 103 -5.53 -8.07 13.25
C GLU A 103 -5.78 -8.80 14.56
N LYS A 104 -7.04 -9.12 14.88
CA LYS A 104 -7.38 -9.92 16.07
C LYS A 104 -6.67 -11.28 16.07
N TYR A 105 -6.62 -11.98 14.94
CA TYR A 105 -5.98 -13.29 14.87
C TYR A 105 -4.45 -13.20 14.82
N ILE A 106 -3.89 -12.11 14.28
CA ILE A 106 -2.44 -11.82 14.39
C ILE A 106 -2.07 -11.66 15.86
N ASP A 107 -2.80 -10.83 16.61
CA ASP A 107 -2.54 -10.60 18.04
C ASP A 107 -2.62 -11.90 18.87
N LEU A 108 -3.66 -12.72 18.63
CA LEU A 108 -3.79 -14.04 19.28
C LEU A 108 -2.61 -14.97 18.97
N TYR A 109 -2.10 -14.96 17.74
CA TYR A 109 -0.95 -15.77 17.34
C TYR A 109 0.35 -15.26 17.95
N THR A 110 0.59 -13.94 17.93
CA THR A 110 1.77 -13.30 18.52
C THR A 110 1.84 -13.53 20.03
N GLN A 111 0.69 -13.52 20.71
CA GLN A 111 0.57 -13.86 22.13
C GLN A 111 0.62 -15.37 22.42
N LYS A 112 0.83 -16.22 21.40
CA LYS A 112 0.87 -17.69 21.50
C LYS A 112 -0.40 -18.32 22.09
N ARG A 113 -1.55 -17.66 21.92
CA ARG A 113 -2.86 -18.15 22.37
C ARG A 113 -3.49 -19.14 21.39
N ILE A 114 -3.06 -19.09 20.13
CA ILE A 114 -3.47 -20.02 19.06
C ILE A 114 -2.24 -20.58 18.37
N ILE A 115 -2.35 -21.79 17.82
CA ILE A 115 -1.26 -22.40 17.06
C ILE A 115 -1.26 -21.93 15.59
N ARG A 116 -0.13 -22.09 14.90
CA ARG A 116 0.03 -21.68 13.50
C ARG A 116 -1.04 -22.25 12.57
N LEU A 117 -1.44 -23.51 12.78
CA LEU A 117 -2.46 -24.16 11.95
C LEU A 117 -3.83 -23.51 12.10
N GLU A 118 -4.22 -23.16 13.33
CA GLU A 118 -5.49 -22.47 13.62
C GLU A 118 -5.51 -21.05 13.02
N PHE A 119 -4.39 -20.33 13.15
CA PHE A 119 -4.22 -19.03 12.53
C PHE A 119 -4.38 -19.10 11.00
N LEU A 120 -3.66 -20.03 10.35
CA LEU A 120 -3.70 -20.19 8.89
C LEU A 120 -5.08 -20.60 8.39
N ASN A 121 -5.74 -21.54 9.06
CA ASN A 121 -7.09 -21.95 8.70
C ASN A 121 -8.06 -20.76 8.74
N THR A 122 -7.94 -19.91 9.75
CA THR A 122 -8.84 -18.77 9.92
C THR A 122 -8.57 -17.65 8.91
N VAL A 123 -7.30 -17.29 8.72
CA VAL A 123 -6.92 -16.13 7.91
C VAL A 123 -6.89 -16.45 6.41
N SER A 124 -6.59 -17.69 6.00
CA SER A 124 -6.46 -18.08 4.58
C SER A 124 -7.70 -17.80 3.74
N HIS A 125 -8.91 -17.91 4.31
CA HIS A 125 -10.16 -17.62 3.62
C HIS A 125 -10.25 -16.18 3.10
N TYR A 126 -9.53 -15.24 3.73
CA TYR A 126 -9.50 -13.84 3.31
C TYR A 126 -8.59 -13.57 2.10
N TYR A 127 -7.79 -14.57 1.69
CA TYR A 127 -6.82 -14.49 0.60
C TYR A 127 -7.11 -15.47 -0.54
N LYS A 128 -8.24 -16.20 -0.50
CA LYS A 128 -8.69 -17.00 -1.64
C LYS A 128 -9.06 -16.06 -2.80
N LYS A 129 -8.42 -16.27 -3.96
CA LYS A 129 -8.72 -15.57 -5.22
C LYS A 129 -10.07 -16.01 -5.78
#